data_AF-A0A2D6X849-F1
#
_entry.id   AF-A0A2D6X849-F1
#
_cell.length_a   1.000
_cell.length_b   1.000
_cell.length_c   1.000
_cell.angle_alpha   90.00
_cell.angle_beta   90.00
_cell.angle_gamma   90.00
#
_symmetry.space_group_name_H-M   'P 1'
#
loop_
_entity.id
_entity.type
_entity.pdbx_description
1 polymer ?
#
loop_
_entity_poly.entity_id
_entity_poly.type
_entity_poly.pdbx_seq_one_letter_code
_entity_poly.pdbx_strand_id
1 'polypeptide(L)'
;MKYQYENQVMSSLLLFVDHEITNKGEAYSNYSSYFYPANNIYNGYYTYAAPFKQLVVDDSITGPTVMKSIHIDGSPIAIGAGGLAGINHYEGELYFTSEVGGTISGSYAVKDFNVYLTNEPEEKILFEEKYHINTKTTQVLSGLHSNLQTYPAIYLKNFGGDNKSFAFGGINQTTTQVRAVILADSSFALDAVCSILKDTHMKQVPIIEELPFSAMNAYTGSSFNYTGLATGLGPRIEKVYISKDVTRGIGSNPSVFSAFVDFDIRLVRAQSYS
;
A
#
# COMPACT_ATOMS: atom_id res chain seq x y z
N MET A 1 8.39 -7.08 -22.13
CA MET A 1 7.87 -5.75 -22.52
C MET A 1 8.35 -4.75 -21.47
N LYS A 2 8.88 -3.59 -21.87
CA LYS A 2 9.28 -2.55 -20.90
C LYS A 2 8.03 -1.97 -20.22
N TYR A 3 8.15 -1.52 -18.96
CA TYR A 3 7.07 -0.80 -18.29
C TYR A 3 6.61 0.39 -19.14
N GLN A 4 5.29 0.57 -19.23
CA GLN A 4 4.66 1.65 -19.96
C GLN A 4 4.05 2.65 -18.99
N TYR A 5 3.61 3.79 -19.52
CA TYR A 5 3.04 4.89 -18.76
C TYR A 5 1.97 4.47 -17.75
N GLU A 6 0.98 3.65 -18.12
CA GLU A 6 -0.07 3.23 -17.18
C GLU A 6 0.49 2.45 -15.98
N ASN A 7 1.52 1.63 -16.18
CA ASN A 7 2.17 0.90 -15.08
C ASN A 7 2.85 1.89 -14.12
N GLN A 8 3.49 2.93 -14.65
CA GLN A 8 4.16 3.97 -13.86
C GLN A 8 3.14 4.82 -13.09
N VAL A 9 2.03 5.20 -13.72
CA VAL A 9 0.95 5.97 -13.08
C VAL A 9 0.30 5.18 -11.97
N MET A 10 -0.07 3.91 -12.21
CA MET A 10 -0.71 3.08 -11.19
C MET A 10 0.19 2.83 -9.98
N SER A 11 1.48 2.55 -10.21
CA SER A 11 2.45 2.35 -9.13
C SER A 11 2.66 3.63 -8.33
N SER A 12 2.77 4.77 -9.01
CA SER A 12 2.95 6.07 -8.34
C SER A 12 1.69 6.53 -7.60
N LEU A 13 0.51 6.23 -8.14
CA LEU A 13 -0.77 6.51 -7.50
C LEU A 13 -0.95 5.67 -6.24
N LEU A 14 -0.53 4.40 -6.23
CA LEU A 14 -0.54 3.59 -5.02
C LEU A 14 0.26 4.26 -3.90
N LEU A 15 1.49 4.69 -4.21
CA LEU A 15 2.36 5.37 -3.23
C LEU A 15 1.77 6.71 -2.79
N PHE A 16 1.18 7.46 -3.72
CA PHE A 16 0.50 8.73 -3.42
C PHE A 16 -0.69 8.55 -2.48
N VAL A 17 -1.58 7.61 -2.77
CA VAL A 17 -2.76 7.31 -1.94
C VAL A 17 -2.34 6.83 -0.56
N ASP A 18 -1.35 5.93 -0.50
CA ASP A 18 -0.78 5.43 0.74
C ASP A 18 -0.20 6.57 1.61
N HIS A 19 0.56 7.47 1.00
CA HIS A 19 1.11 8.64 1.66
C HIS A 19 0.01 9.60 2.15
N GLU A 20 -0.94 9.97 1.29
CA GLU A 20 -2.01 10.93 1.63
C GLU A 20 -2.86 10.43 2.79
N ILE A 21 -3.23 9.16 2.80
CA ILE A 21 -4.05 8.57 3.86
C ILE A 21 -3.28 8.49 5.17
N THR A 22 -2.04 8.01 5.12
CA THR A 22 -1.21 7.88 6.32
C THR A 22 -0.84 9.25 6.90
N ASN A 23 -0.57 10.24 6.05
CA ASN A 23 -0.11 11.59 6.45
C ASN A 23 -1.28 12.51 6.87
N LYS A 24 -2.37 12.55 6.12
CA LYS A 24 -3.53 13.43 6.42
C LYS A 24 -4.51 12.81 7.40
N GLY A 25 -4.68 11.50 7.32
CA GLY A 25 -5.60 10.78 8.19
C GLY A 25 -4.97 10.32 9.51
N GLU A 26 -3.64 10.44 9.65
CA GLU A 26 -2.89 9.79 10.73
C GLU A 26 -3.29 8.31 10.88
N ALA A 27 -3.57 7.67 9.73
CA ALA A 27 -4.21 6.36 9.63
C ALA A 27 -3.21 5.23 9.89
N TYR A 28 -2.61 5.25 11.07
CA TYR A 28 -1.67 4.25 11.53
C TYR A 28 -1.76 4.09 13.05
N SER A 29 -1.36 2.91 13.53
CA SER A 29 -1.27 2.60 14.94
C SER A 29 0.11 2.05 15.25
N ASN A 30 0.77 2.60 16.28
CA ASN A 30 2.09 2.14 16.73
C ASN A 30 1.94 0.89 17.61
N TYR A 31 2.64 -0.17 17.25
CA TYR A 31 2.67 -1.44 17.96
C TYR A 31 4.10 -1.86 18.31
N SER A 32 4.20 -2.81 19.22
CA SER A 32 5.38 -3.64 19.40
C SER A 32 4.91 -5.08 19.56
N SER A 33 5.46 -5.98 18.76
CA SER A 33 5.08 -7.38 18.82
C SER A 33 6.25 -8.30 18.52
N TYR A 34 5.98 -9.59 18.69
CA TYR A 34 6.86 -10.66 18.26
C TYR A 34 6.65 -10.99 16.79
N PHE A 35 7.67 -11.61 16.21
CA PHE A 35 7.65 -12.19 14.88
C PHE A 35 7.68 -13.71 14.99
N TYR A 36 6.88 -14.38 14.16
CA TYR A 36 6.68 -15.81 14.21
C TYR A 36 7.13 -16.45 12.90
N PRO A 37 7.63 -17.69 12.91
CA PRO A 37 7.95 -18.41 11.69
C PRO A 37 6.72 -18.48 10.76
N ALA A 38 6.85 -17.97 9.54
CA ALA A 38 5.74 -17.88 8.59
C ALA A 38 5.85 -18.94 7.48
N ASN A 39 7.07 -19.22 7.02
CA ASN A 39 7.44 -20.28 6.08
C ASN A 39 8.94 -20.59 6.26
N ASN A 40 9.34 -21.85 6.11
CA ASN A 40 10.72 -22.25 6.38
C ASN A 40 11.73 -21.57 5.44
N ILE A 41 11.41 -21.40 4.14
CA ILE A 41 12.30 -20.73 3.17
C ILE A 41 11.47 -20.01 2.10
N TYR A 42 11.65 -18.71 1.93
CA TYR A 42 11.18 -17.92 0.79
C TYR A 42 12.39 -17.33 0.04
N ASN A 43 12.53 -17.68 -1.25
CA ASN A 43 13.67 -17.26 -2.08
C ASN A 43 15.06 -17.50 -1.44
N GLY A 44 15.21 -18.57 -0.65
CA GLY A 44 16.47 -18.91 0.04
C GLY A 44 16.66 -18.24 1.40
N TYR A 45 15.69 -17.45 1.87
CA TYR A 45 15.72 -16.81 3.19
C TYR A 45 14.73 -17.45 4.16
N TYR A 46 15.11 -17.50 5.43
CA TYR A 46 14.22 -17.87 6.53
C TYR A 46 13.29 -16.70 6.85
N THR A 47 11.98 -16.95 6.88
CA THR A 47 10.97 -15.89 6.98
C THR A 47 10.23 -15.92 8.30
N TYR A 48 10.22 -14.77 8.97
CA TYR A 48 9.43 -14.54 10.18
C TYR A 48 8.45 -13.39 9.93
N ALA A 49 7.18 -13.58 10.23
CA ALA A 49 6.14 -12.58 10.00
C ALA A 49 5.57 -12.03 11.28
N ALA A 50 5.23 -10.74 11.23
CA ALA A 50 4.36 -10.07 12.16
C ALA A 50 2.93 -10.65 12.09
N PRO A 51 2.13 -10.46 13.14
CA PRO A 51 0.68 -10.70 13.09
C PRO A 51 -0.08 -9.63 12.28
N PHE A 52 0.63 -8.70 11.62
CA PHE A 52 0.08 -7.55 10.91
C PHE A 52 0.66 -7.47 9.49
N LYS A 53 -0.15 -6.98 8.54
CA LYS A 53 0.27 -6.66 7.16
C LYS A 53 0.42 -5.16 6.97
N GLN A 54 1.16 -4.78 5.92
CA GLN A 54 1.44 -3.40 5.51
C GLN A 54 1.81 -2.45 6.65
N LEU A 55 3.04 -2.60 7.12
CA LEU A 55 3.66 -1.67 8.03
C LEU A 55 3.94 -0.34 7.33
N VAL A 56 3.95 0.76 8.10
CA VAL A 56 4.37 2.06 7.57
C VAL A 56 5.85 2.02 7.25
N VAL A 57 6.20 2.39 6.02
CA VAL A 57 7.57 2.40 5.49
C VAL A 57 8.07 3.82 5.16
N ASP A 58 7.16 4.78 5.08
CA ASP A 58 7.45 6.15 4.64
C ASP A 58 7.98 7.02 5.79
N ASP A 59 9.28 7.28 5.76
CA ASP A 59 9.98 8.14 6.71
C ASP A 59 9.67 9.64 6.52
N SER A 60 8.93 10.03 5.49
CA SER A 60 8.50 11.42 5.32
C SER A 60 7.35 11.82 6.25
N ILE A 61 6.66 10.84 6.85
CA ILE A 61 5.51 11.07 7.72
C ILE A 61 5.99 11.16 9.16
N THR A 62 5.57 12.21 9.87
CA THR A 62 5.93 12.39 11.28
C THR A 62 4.96 11.63 12.19
N GLY A 63 5.49 10.89 13.17
CA GLY A 63 4.69 10.17 14.18
C GLY A 63 4.66 8.63 14.10
N PRO A 64 4.57 7.98 12.91
CA PRO A 64 4.64 6.52 12.84
C PRO A 64 6.06 6.01 13.12
N THR A 65 6.16 4.89 13.83
CA THR A 65 7.42 4.19 14.04
C THR A 65 7.75 3.36 12.80
N VAL A 66 8.64 3.86 11.93
CA VAL A 66 9.12 3.09 10.78
C VAL A 66 10.17 2.08 11.23
N MET A 67 9.92 0.79 11.01
CA MET A 67 10.85 -0.26 11.44
C MET A 67 12.13 -0.26 10.61
N LYS A 68 13.29 -0.16 11.28
CA LYS A 68 14.62 -0.24 10.65
C LYS A 68 15.53 -1.28 11.28
N SER A 69 15.16 -1.75 12.47
CA SER A 69 15.87 -2.74 13.27
C SER A 69 14.87 -3.58 14.06
N ILE A 70 15.31 -4.76 14.47
CA ILE A 70 14.56 -5.69 15.30
C ILE A 70 15.35 -6.01 16.56
N HIS A 71 14.77 -6.77 17.48
CA HIS A 71 15.47 -7.29 18.66
C HIS A 71 15.38 -8.81 18.67
N ILE A 72 16.49 -9.47 18.99
CA ILE A 72 16.55 -10.91 19.30
C ILE A 72 16.89 -11.02 20.78
N ASP A 73 15.99 -11.63 21.57
CA ASP A 73 16.12 -11.76 23.03
C ASP A 73 16.46 -10.43 23.73
N GLY A 74 15.85 -9.34 23.25
CA GLY A 74 16.04 -7.98 23.77
C GLY A 74 17.28 -7.24 23.26
N SER A 75 18.16 -7.89 22.49
CA SER A 75 19.34 -7.24 21.89
C SER A 75 19.01 -6.70 20.50
N PRO A 76 19.31 -5.41 20.19
CA PRO A 76 18.98 -4.82 18.90
C PRO A 76 19.86 -5.39 17.78
N ILE A 77 19.24 -5.67 16.64
CA ILE A 77 19.85 -6.17 15.41
C ILE A 77 19.43 -5.26 14.26
N ALA A 78 20.44 -4.70 13.59
CA ALA A 78 20.27 -3.93 12.37
C ALA A 78 20.37 -4.84 11.13
N ILE A 79 19.90 -4.34 9.99
CA ILE A 79 20.10 -5.00 8.69
C ILE A 79 21.59 -5.29 8.47
N GLY A 80 21.91 -6.48 7.98
CA GLY A 80 23.27 -6.95 7.73
C GLY A 80 23.96 -7.54 8.95
N ALA A 81 23.37 -7.47 10.14
CA ALA A 81 23.85 -8.08 11.37
C ALA A 81 22.97 -9.25 11.80
N GLY A 82 23.52 -10.22 12.55
CA GLY A 82 22.72 -11.32 13.12
C GLY A 82 21.97 -12.18 12.09
N GLY A 83 22.41 -12.19 10.83
CA GLY A 83 21.74 -12.88 9.73
C GLY A 83 20.54 -12.15 9.13
N LEU A 84 20.14 -10.98 9.65
CA LEU A 84 19.02 -10.20 9.12
C LEU A 84 19.38 -9.59 7.75
N ALA A 85 18.71 -10.05 6.70
CA ALA A 85 18.96 -9.62 5.32
C ALA A 85 18.04 -8.48 4.88
N GLY A 86 16.80 -8.43 5.39
CA GLY A 86 15.85 -7.40 5.00
C GLY A 86 14.56 -7.42 5.81
N ILE A 87 13.86 -6.28 5.79
CA ILE A 87 12.52 -6.12 6.37
C ILE A 87 11.55 -5.79 5.24
N ASN A 88 10.57 -6.65 4.97
CA ASN A 88 9.49 -6.38 4.03
C ASN A 88 8.31 -5.78 4.77
N HIS A 89 8.22 -4.45 4.76
CA HIS A 89 7.14 -3.71 5.41
C HIS A 89 5.76 -4.01 4.81
N TYR A 90 5.66 -4.28 3.50
CA TYR A 90 4.38 -4.59 2.86
C TYR A 90 3.77 -5.89 3.39
N GLU A 91 4.60 -6.92 3.55
CA GLU A 91 4.17 -8.22 4.04
C GLU A 91 4.28 -8.39 5.57
N GLY A 92 4.90 -7.42 6.26
CA GLY A 92 5.22 -7.55 7.68
C GLY A 92 6.24 -8.66 7.97
N GLU A 93 7.13 -8.94 7.02
CA GLU A 93 8.06 -10.08 7.06
C GLU A 93 9.52 -9.65 7.30
N LEU A 94 10.27 -10.52 7.95
CA LEU A 94 11.71 -10.43 8.14
C LEU A 94 12.37 -11.56 7.37
N TYR A 95 13.43 -11.23 6.63
CA TYR A 95 14.22 -12.19 5.88
C TYR A 95 15.57 -12.40 6.55
N PHE A 96 15.90 -13.65 6.86
CA PHE A 96 17.17 -14.05 7.45
C PHE A 96 17.94 -15.02 6.55
N THR A 97 19.27 -14.90 6.53
CA THR A 97 20.15 -15.82 5.76
C THR A 97 20.33 -17.18 6.43
N SER A 98 19.98 -17.30 7.71
CA SER A 98 20.03 -18.52 8.49
C SER A 98 18.86 -18.57 9.47
N GLU A 99 18.51 -19.75 9.94
CA GLU A 99 17.55 -19.90 11.03
C GLU A 99 18.04 -19.14 12.27
N VAL A 100 17.13 -18.41 12.90
CA VAL A 100 17.38 -17.66 14.12
C VAL A 100 16.64 -18.33 15.27
N GLY A 101 17.39 -18.71 16.30
CA GLY A 101 16.83 -19.08 17.60
C GLY A 101 16.58 -17.84 18.46
N GLY A 102 15.65 -17.97 19.41
CA GLY A 102 15.31 -16.89 20.34
C GLY A 102 14.03 -16.15 19.96
N THR A 103 13.68 -15.17 20.79
CA THR A 103 12.46 -14.38 20.62
C THR A 103 12.73 -13.15 19.78
N ILE A 104 12.15 -13.12 18.58
CA ILE A 104 12.27 -11.98 17.66
C ILE A 104 11.15 -10.98 17.94
N SER A 105 11.49 -9.72 18.15
CA SER A 105 10.54 -8.63 18.41
C SER A 105 10.91 -7.35 17.67
N GLY A 106 9.94 -6.47 17.47
CA GLY A 106 10.17 -5.16 16.86
C GLY A 106 9.05 -4.17 17.17
N SER A 107 9.38 -2.90 17.01
CA SER A 107 8.44 -1.78 17.17
C SER A 107 8.18 -1.14 15.81
N TYR A 108 6.93 -0.91 15.49
CA TYR A 108 6.51 -0.46 14.17
C TYR A 108 5.09 0.10 14.15
N ALA A 109 4.81 0.98 13.19
CA ALA A 109 3.47 1.42 12.86
C ALA A 109 2.82 0.47 11.85
N VAL A 110 1.58 0.08 12.11
CA VAL A 110 0.71 -0.67 11.21
C VAL A 110 -0.28 0.31 10.60
N LYS A 111 -0.53 0.21 9.30
CA LYS A 111 -1.54 1.05 8.64
C LYS A 111 -2.94 0.65 9.06
N ASP A 112 -3.80 1.64 9.27
CA ASP A 112 -5.22 1.39 9.53
C ASP A 112 -5.97 1.01 8.24
N PHE A 113 -5.49 1.46 7.08
CA PHE A 113 -5.96 1.07 5.75
C PHE A 113 -4.82 0.53 4.91
N ASN A 114 -4.96 -0.70 4.44
CA ASN A 114 -4.04 -1.27 3.48
C ASN A 114 -4.33 -0.73 2.07
N VAL A 115 -3.32 -0.56 1.22
CA VAL A 115 -3.49 -0.13 -0.17
C VAL A 115 -2.96 -1.21 -1.10
N TYR A 116 -3.78 -1.65 -2.05
CA TYR A 116 -3.47 -2.72 -3.00
C TYR A 116 -3.75 -2.30 -4.44
N LEU A 117 -2.98 -2.84 -5.39
CA LEU A 117 -3.36 -2.84 -6.80
C LEU A 117 -4.16 -4.11 -7.10
N THR A 118 -5.22 -3.99 -7.90
CA THR A 118 -6.02 -5.15 -8.30
C THR A 118 -6.53 -5.04 -9.73
N ASN A 119 -6.68 -6.21 -10.35
CA ASN A 119 -7.40 -6.37 -11.61
C ASN A 119 -8.69 -7.20 -11.43
N GLU A 120 -8.98 -7.62 -10.20
CA GLU A 120 -10.14 -8.46 -9.90
C GLU A 120 -11.46 -7.69 -10.16
N PRO A 121 -12.55 -8.40 -10.46
CA PRO A 121 -13.88 -7.80 -10.50
C PRO A 121 -14.26 -7.20 -9.14
N GLU A 122 -14.96 -6.07 -9.15
CA GLU A 122 -15.38 -5.40 -7.91
C GLU A 122 -16.31 -6.27 -7.07
N GLU A 123 -17.17 -7.05 -7.73
CA GLU A 123 -18.07 -7.99 -7.06
C GLU A 123 -17.29 -9.02 -6.23
N LYS A 124 -16.18 -9.55 -6.75
CA LYS A 124 -15.34 -10.49 -6.02
C LYS A 124 -14.72 -9.87 -4.77
N ILE A 125 -14.23 -8.64 -4.90
CA ILE A 125 -13.70 -7.86 -3.77
C ILE A 125 -14.82 -7.57 -2.75
N LEU A 126 -16.03 -7.26 -3.20
CA LEU A 126 -17.12 -6.88 -2.28
C LEU A 126 -17.80 -8.07 -1.60
N PHE A 127 -17.84 -9.24 -2.25
CA PHE A 127 -18.72 -10.34 -1.83
C PHE A 127 -18.01 -11.69 -1.62
N GLU A 128 -16.90 -11.98 -2.31
CA GLU A 128 -16.30 -13.32 -2.30
C GLU A 128 -15.09 -13.45 -1.36
N GLU A 129 -14.36 -12.36 -1.11
CA GLU A 129 -13.13 -12.41 -0.32
C GLU A 129 -13.42 -12.49 1.19
N LYS A 130 -13.03 -13.62 1.80
CA LYS A 130 -12.97 -13.75 3.26
C LYS A 130 -11.77 -12.95 3.77
N TYR A 131 -12.01 -11.71 4.17
CA TYR A 131 -10.97 -10.88 4.77
C TYR A 131 -10.59 -11.38 6.16
N HIS A 132 -9.27 -11.53 6.39
CA HIS A 132 -8.77 -11.70 7.74
C HIS A 132 -8.77 -10.33 8.42
N ILE A 133 -9.42 -10.26 9.59
CA ILE A 133 -9.44 -9.05 10.41
C ILE A 133 -8.00 -8.75 10.80
N ASN A 134 -7.56 -7.50 10.57
CA ASN A 134 -6.38 -6.97 11.22
C ASN A 134 -6.69 -6.91 12.73
N THR A 135 -6.27 -7.93 13.48
CA THR A 135 -6.77 -8.20 14.84
C THR A 135 -6.22 -7.18 15.83
N LYS A 136 -7.08 -6.24 16.24
CA LYS A 136 -6.83 -5.34 17.39
C LYS A 136 -7.01 -6.05 18.75
N THR A 137 -7.47 -7.30 18.79
CA THR A 137 -7.73 -8.08 20.01
C THR A 137 -7.05 -9.46 19.97
N THR A 138 -6.79 -10.00 21.17
CA THR A 138 -5.91 -11.15 21.45
C THR A 138 -6.42 -12.45 20.81
N GLN A 139 -5.79 -12.87 19.71
CA GLN A 139 -5.83 -14.24 19.21
C GLN A 139 -4.54 -14.98 19.62
N VAL A 140 -4.47 -16.29 19.38
CA VAL A 140 -3.18 -17.01 19.44
C VAL A 140 -2.28 -16.38 18.37
N LEU A 141 -1.33 -15.56 18.80
CA LEU A 141 -0.47 -14.78 17.92
C LEU A 141 0.33 -15.72 17.01
N SER A 142 0.08 -15.61 15.71
CA SER A 142 0.86 -16.26 14.66
C SER A 142 1.17 -15.25 13.57
N GLY A 143 2.22 -15.52 12.79
CA GLY A 143 2.58 -14.71 11.65
C GLY A 143 1.55 -14.84 10.54
N LEU A 144 1.21 -13.74 9.88
CA LEU A 144 0.30 -13.79 8.73
C LEU A 144 1.04 -14.27 7.48
N HIS A 145 0.46 -15.23 6.79
CA HIS A 145 1.02 -15.76 5.54
C HIS A 145 1.02 -14.68 4.43
N SER A 146 2.00 -14.73 3.51
CA SER A 146 2.21 -13.75 2.44
C SER A 146 1.03 -13.58 1.47
N ASN A 147 0.27 -14.65 1.21
CA ASN A 147 -0.87 -14.61 0.28
C ASN A 147 -2.18 -14.05 0.88
N LEU A 148 -2.17 -13.60 2.14
CA LEU A 148 -3.38 -13.11 2.80
C LEU A 148 -3.49 -11.59 2.71
N GLN A 149 -4.64 -11.12 2.22
CA GLN A 149 -5.02 -9.72 2.29
C GLN A 149 -5.86 -9.47 3.55
N THR A 150 -5.56 -8.38 4.24
CA THR A 150 -6.26 -8.00 5.47
C THR A 150 -7.04 -6.71 5.27
N TYR A 151 -8.06 -6.55 6.09
CA TYR A 151 -9.01 -5.44 6.04
C TYR A 151 -8.92 -4.64 7.36
N PRO A 152 -9.08 -3.29 7.35
CA PRO A 152 -9.52 -2.40 6.26
C PRO A 152 -8.56 -2.24 5.07
N ALA A 153 -9.09 -1.96 3.87
CA ALA A 153 -8.30 -1.93 2.64
C ALA A 153 -8.85 -0.99 1.55
N ILE A 154 -7.97 -0.56 0.64
CA ILE A 154 -8.23 0.27 -0.53
C ILE A 154 -7.62 -0.39 -1.74
N TYR A 155 -8.46 -0.76 -2.68
CA TYR A 155 -8.09 -1.44 -3.90
C TYR A 155 -8.10 -0.48 -5.07
N LEU A 156 -6.93 -0.19 -5.64
CA LEU A 156 -6.79 0.62 -6.84
C LEU A 156 -6.84 -0.26 -8.08
N LYS A 157 -7.74 0.09 -8.99
CA LYS A 157 -7.97 -0.61 -10.26
C LYS A 157 -7.92 0.36 -11.43
N ASN A 158 -7.14 0.00 -12.45
CA ASN A 158 -7.12 0.73 -13.71
C ASN A 158 -8.41 0.42 -14.50
N PHE A 159 -9.16 1.46 -14.86
CA PHE A 159 -10.37 1.39 -15.69
C PHE A 159 -10.11 1.73 -17.15
N GLY A 160 -8.84 1.89 -17.51
CA GLY A 160 -8.38 2.23 -18.85
C GLY A 160 -8.19 3.73 -19.00
N GLY A 161 -8.28 4.20 -20.24
CA GLY A 161 -8.01 5.57 -20.54
C GLY A 161 -8.12 5.87 -22.03
N ASP A 162 -7.97 7.15 -22.35
CA ASP A 162 -8.03 7.65 -23.72
C ASP A 162 -6.94 8.68 -24.00
N ASN A 163 -6.51 8.73 -25.26
CA ASN A 163 -5.63 9.76 -25.78
C ASN A 163 -6.42 10.67 -26.70
N LYS A 164 -6.46 11.96 -26.38
CA LYS A 164 -7.07 12.99 -27.23
C LYS A 164 -6.01 13.93 -27.77
N SER A 165 -6.12 14.31 -29.03
CA SER A 165 -5.23 15.32 -29.62
C SER A 165 -5.36 16.63 -28.85
N PHE A 166 -4.24 17.14 -28.34
CA PHE A 166 -4.22 18.35 -27.53
C PHE A 166 -3.70 19.55 -28.32
N ALA A 167 -2.60 19.38 -29.04
CA ALA A 167 -1.99 20.42 -29.84
C ALA A 167 -1.35 19.86 -31.12
N PHE A 168 -1.09 20.75 -32.08
CA PHE A 168 -0.34 20.41 -33.28
C PHE A 168 1.07 19.87 -32.91
N GLY A 169 1.60 18.95 -33.72
CA GLY A 169 2.91 18.35 -33.49
C GLY A 169 2.90 17.03 -32.71
N GLY A 170 1.77 16.32 -32.65
CA GLY A 170 1.70 14.98 -32.05
C GLY A 170 1.66 14.98 -30.52
N ILE A 171 1.14 16.05 -29.92
CA ILE A 171 0.94 16.15 -28.48
C ILE A 171 -0.47 15.68 -28.14
N ASN A 172 -0.54 14.67 -27.28
CA ASN A 172 -1.80 14.09 -26.81
C ASN A 172 -2.01 14.40 -25.33
N GLN A 173 -3.27 14.66 -24.99
CA GLN A 173 -3.74 14.61 -23.63
C GLN A 173 -4.17 13.17 -23.34
N THR A 174 -3.42 12.51 -22.47
CA THR A 174 -3.73 11.18 -21.97
C THR A 174 -4.56 11.32 -20.70
N THR A 175 -5.72 10.70 -20.67
CA THR A 175 -6.55 10.53 -19.47
C THR A 175 -6.50 9.07 -19.05
N THR A 176 -6.14 8.82 -17.79
CA THR A 176 -6.18 7.50 -17.15
C THR A 176 -7.27 7.52 -16.10
N GLN A 177 -8.19 6.58 -16.20
CA GLN A 177 -9.30 6.41 -15.28
C GLN A 177 -8.92 5.33 -14.27
N VAL A 178 -8.94 5.68 -12.99
CA VAL A 178 -8.62 4.77 -11.91
C VAL A 178 -9.76 4.77 -10.91
N ARG A 179 -10.16 3.59 -10.46
CA ARG A 179 -11.14 3.44 -9.38
C ARG A 179 -10.49 2.86 -8.15
N ALA A 180 -10.74 3.49 -7.01
CA ALA A 180 -10.46 2.94 -5.70
C ALA A 180 -11.74 2.32 -5.13
N VAL A 181 -11.68 1.03 -4.75
CA VAL A 181 -12.70 0.36 -3.94
C VAL A 181 -12.22 0.40 -2.50
N ILE A 182 -12.91 1.15 -1.64
CA ILE A 182 -12.57 1.32 -0.23
C ILE A 182 -13.46 0.39 0.58
N LEU A 183 -12.85 -0.41 1.45
CA LEU A 183 -13.51 -1.26 2.42
C LEU A 183 -13.06 -0.82 3.82
N ALA A 184 -14.00 -0.40 4.67
CA ALA A 184 -13.74 0.11 6.02
C ALA A 184 -14.62 -0.56 7.08
N ASP A 185 -14.07 -0.80 8.28
CA ASP A 185 -14.72 -1.47 9.43
C ASP A 185 -15.77 -0.59 10.13
N SER A 186 -15.72 0.71 9.84
CA SER A 186 -16.62 1.73 10.36
C SER A 186 -17.00 2.71 9.27
N SER A 187 -18.26 3.15 9.26
CA SER A 187 -18.72 4.24 8.38
C SER A 187 -17.98 5.54 8.65
N PHE A 188 -17.53 5.78 9.88
CA PHE A 188 -16.75 6.97 10.22
C PHE A 188 -15.38 6.96 9.54
N ALA A 189 -14.70 5.81 9.57
CA ALA A 189 -13.41 5.65 8.91
C ALA A 189 -13.56 5.72 7.37
N LEU A 190 -14.62 5.14 6.81
CA LEU A 190 -14.95 5.26 5.39
C LEU A 190 -15.09 6.73 4.97
N ASP A 191 -15.87 7.50 5.73
CA ASP A 191 -16.14 8.90 5.44
C ASP A 191 -14.88 9.77 5.51
N ALA A 192 -14.00 9.49 6.48
CA ALA A 192 -12.71 10.17 6.61
C ALA A 192 -11.81 9.91 5.39
N VAL A 193 -11.63 8.65 4.99
CA VAL A 193 -10.84 8.29 3.80
C VAL A 193 -11.43 8.90 2.53
N CYS A 194 -12.76 8.81 2.34
CA CYS A 194 -13.42 9.45 1.22
C CYS A 194 -13.18 10.97 1.20
N SER A 195 -13.23 11.65 2.35
CA SER A 195 -12.96 13.09 2.42
C SER A 195 -11.53 13.43 2.04
N ILE A 196 -10.55 12.69 2.56
CA ILE A 196 -9.13 12.88 2.24
C ILE A 196 -8.89 12.72 0.73
N LEU A 197 -9.43 11.65 0.14
CA LEU A 197 -9.29 11.39 -1.29
C LEU A 197 -10.05 12.42 -2.15
N LYS A 198 -11.18 12.95 -1.67
CA LYS A 198 -11.87 14.05 -2.36
C LYS A 198 -10.99 15.29 -2.47
N ASP A 199 -10.24 15.59 -1.41
CA ASP A 199 -9.36 16.76 -1.32
C ASP A 199 -8.05 16.59 -2.12
N THR A 200 -7.82 15.42 -2.75
CA THR A 200 -6.70 15.25 -3.70
C THR A 200 -6.99 15.83 -5.07
N HIS A 201 -8.18 16.40 -5.29
CA HIS A 201 -8.51 17.13 -6.52
C HIS A 201 -7.43 18.19 -6.82
N MET A 202 -6.96 18.21 -8.07
CA MET A 202 -5.89 19.08 -8.59
C MET A 202 -4.50 18.84 -8.03
N LYS A 203 -4.29 17.83 -7.17
CA LYS A 203 -2.94 17.40 -6.78
C LYS A 203 -2.24 16.70 -7.94
N GLN A 204 -0.92 16.84 -7.97
CA GLN A 204 -0.06 16.10 -8.87
C GLN A 204 0.32 14.76 -8.24
N VAL A 205 0.49 13.75 -9.09
CA VAL A 205 0.99 12.43 -8.74
C VAL A 205 2.32 12.26 -9.49
N PRO A 206 3.45 12.68 -8.90
CA PRO A 206 4.76 12.53 -9.53
C PRO A 206 5.04 11.07 -9.88
N ILE A 207 5.64 10.84 -11.06
CA ILE A 207 6.05 9.49 -11.45
C ILE A 207 7.31 9.12 -10.67
N ILE A 208 7.24 8.03 -9.91
CA ILE A 208 8.37 7.47 -9.16
C ILE A 208 8.87 6.23 -9.90
N GLU A 209 10.09 6.28 -10.42
CA GLU A 209 10.67 5.20 -11.22
C GLU A 209 11.49 4.20 -10.41
N GLU A 210 12.19 4.68 -9.38
CA GLU A 210 13.07 3.86 -8.54
C GLU A 210 12.64 3.96 -7.08
N LEU A 211 12.46 2.79 -6.46
CA LEU A 211 12.19 2.65 -5.04
C LEU A 211 13.45 2.15 -4.34
N PRO A 212 13.73 2.60 -3.10
CA PRO A 212 14.88 2.18 -2.31
C PRO A 212 14.66 0.80 -1.67
N PHE A 213 13.99 -0.11 -2.37
CA PHE A 213 13.72 -1.46 -1.92
C PHE A 213 14.53 -2.47 -2.72
N SER A 214 14.85 -3.60 -2.09
CA SER A 214 15.42 -4.74 -2.80
C SER A 214 14.41 -5.39 -3.75
N ALA A 215 14.88 -6.32 -4.59
CA ALA A 215 14.02 -7.11 -5.49
C ALA A 215 12.93 -7.94 -4.76
N MET A 216 13.05 -8.11 -3.43
CA MET A 216 12.06 -8.77 -2.58
C MET A 216 11.14 -7.77 -1.87
N ASN A 217 11.12 -6.50 -2.31
CA ASN A 217 10.41 -5.39 -1.68
C ASN A 217 10.81 -5.16 -0.20
N ALA A 218 12.01 -5.61 0.18
CA ALA A 218 12.54 -5.45 1.52
C ALA A 218 13.44 -4.22 1.64
N TYR A 219 13.31 -3.51 2.75
CA TYR A 219 14.26 -2.52 3.24
C TYR A 219 15.59 -3.20 3.56
N THR A 220 16.67 -2.69 2.96
CA THR A 220 18.03 -3.19 3.10
C THR A 220 19.01 -2.13 3.61
N GLY A 221 18.51 -1.08 4.28
CA GLY A 221 19.32 0.01 4.83
C GLY A 221 19.08 1.39 4.20
N SER A 222 18.38 1.45 3.06
CA SER A 222 17.95 2.69 2.42
C SER A 222 16.48 2.98 2.72
N SER A 223 16.24 4.07 3.44
CA SER A 223 14.90 4.50 3.83
C SER A 223 14.05 4.94 2.64
N PHE A 224 12.77 4.57 2.64
CA PHE A 224 11.79 5.15 1.74
C PHE A 224 11.26 6.47 2.30
N ASN A 225 11.32 7.52 1.47
CA ASN A 225 10.80 8.83 1.81
C ASN A 225 9.99 9.35 0.62
N TYR A 226 8.66 9.34 0.73
CA TYR A 226 7.78 9.71 -0.36
C TYR A 226 8.02 11.16 -0.79
N THR A 227 8.05 12.12 0.14
CA THR A 227 8.21 13.55 -0.19
C THR A 227 9.53 13.89 -0.88
N GLY A 228 10.60 13.13 -0.60
CA GLY A 228 11.90 13.28 -1.24
C GLY A 228 11.97 12.69 -2.64
N LEU A 229 11.18 11.63 -2.89
CA LEU A 229 11.08 10.98 -4.20
C LEU A 229 10.04 11.65 -5.12
N ALA A 230 8.94 12.13 -4.56
CA ALA A 230 7.81 12.75 -5.25
C ALA A 230 8.05 14.24 -5.54
N THR A 231 9.19 14.58 -6.16
CA THR A 231 9.61 15.97 -6.40
C THR A 231 9.42 16.43 -7.85
N GLY A 232 9.16 15.51 -8.79
CA GLY A 232 9.00 15.80 -10.21
C GLY A 232 7.60 16.29 -10.61
N LEU A 233 7.50 16.81 -11.85
CA LEU A 233 6.20 17.04 -12.48
C LEU A 233 5.57 15.70 -12.83
N GLY A 234 4.31 15.51 -12.42
CA GLY A 234 3.55 14.31 -12.69
C GLY A 234 2.20 14.59 -13.35
N PRO A 235 1.49 13.53 -13.76
CA PRO A 235 0.07 13.63 -14.05
C PRO A 235 -0.70 14.27 -12.90
N ARG A 236 -1.79 14.96 -13.23
CA ARG A 236 -2.65 15.66 -12.26
C ARG A 236 -3.98 14.95 -12.12
N ILE A 237 -4.47 14.84 -10.88
CA ILE A 237 -5.83 14.39 -10.61
C ILE A 237 -6.79 15.52 -10.98
N GLU A 238 -7.49 15.39 -12.10
CA GLU A 238 -8.41 16.42 -12.57
C GLU A 238 -9.80 16.29 -11.99
N LYS A 239 -10.26 15.06 -11.77
CA LYS A 239 -11.58 14.81 -11.21
C LYS A 239 -11.48 13.72 -10.16
N VAL A 240 -12.18 13.95 -9.06
CA VAL A 240 -12.45 12.93 -8.04
C VAL A 240 -13.96 12.85 -7.88
N TYR A 241 -14.52 11.67 -8.06
CA TYR A 241 -15.93 11.40 -7.85
C TYR A 241 -16.10 10.27 -6.83
N ILE A 242 -17.03 10.42 -5.91
CA ILE A 242 -17.24 9.47 -4.82
C ILE A 242 -18.65 8.93 -4.90
N SER A 243 -18.78 7.62 -4.87
CA SER A 243 -20.05 6.90 -4.78
C SER A 243 -20.01 5.98 -3.58
N LYS A 244 -20.85 6.23 -2.57
CA LYS A 244 -20.97 5.34 -1.42
C LYS A 244 -21.99 4.26 -1.73
N ASP A 245 -21.66 3.01 -1.43
CA ASP A 245 -22.64 1.94 -1.55
C ASP A 245 -23.48 1.88 -0.27
N VAL A 246 -24.67 2.50 -0.34
CA VAL A 246 -25.62 2.53 0.78
C VAL A 246 -26.51 1.28 0.76
N THR A 247 -26.57 0.58 -0.39
CA THR A 247 -27.45 -0.56 -0.62
C THR A 247 -26.69 -1.86 -0.37
N ARG A 248 -26.80 -2.36 0.86
CA ARG A 248 -26.30 -3.67 1.24
C ARG A 248 -27.00 -4.76 0.40
N GLY A 249 -26.34 -5.22 -0.66
CA GLY A 249 -26.82 -6.33 -1.47
C GLY A 249 -26.90 -7.62 -0.65
N ILE A 250 -27.77 -8.55 -1.06
CA ILE A 250 -27.87 -9.89 -0.49
C ILE A 250 -26.49 -10.58 -0.68
N GLY A 251 -25.82 -10.92 0.44
CA GLY A 251 -24.48 -11.53 0.42
C GLY A 251 -23.32 -10.60 0.79
N SER A 252 -23.55 -9.29 0.95
CA SER A 252 -22.55 -8.37 1.51
C SER A 252 -22.28 -8.65 2.98
N ASN A 253 -21.03 -8.54 3.43
CA ASN A 253 -20.71 -8.64 4.85
C ASN A 253 -21.34 -7.44 5.60
N PRO A 254 -22.29 -7.65 6.52
CA PRO A 254 -23.01 -6.56 7.17
C PRO A 254 -22.14 -5.68 8.07
N SER A 255 -20.91 -6.12 8.37
CA SER A 255 -19.93 -5.39 9.18
C SER A 255 -18.95 -4.57 8.31
N VAL A 256 -19.07 -4.63 6.99
CA VAL A 256 -18.19 -3.92 6.06
C VAL A 256 -18.94 -2.75 5.43
N PHE A 257 -18.30 -1.58 5.44
CA PHE A 257 -18.76 -0.39 4.73
C PHE A 257 -17.89 -0.18 3.49
N SER A 258 -18.52 0.09 2.35
CA SER A 258 -17.81 0.25 1.07
C SER A 258 -18.15 1.56 0.36
N ALA A 259 -17.16 2.07 -0.37
CA ALA A 259 -17.33 3.20 -1.28
C ALA A 259 -16.39 3.06 -2.48
N PHE A 260 -16.77 3.71 -3.56
CA PHE A 260 -15.97 3.86 -4.76
C PHE A 260 -15.49 5.31 -4.87
N VAL A 261 -14.21 5.47 -5.20
CA VAL A 261 -13.62 6.77 -5.57
C VAL A 261 -13.04 6.65 -6.97
N ASP A 262 -13.63 7.37 -7.90
CA ASP A 262 -13.19 7.46 -9.29
C ASP A 262 -12.26 8.66 -9.47
N PHE A 263 -11.06 8.40 -9.97
CA PHE A 263 -10.04 9.38 -10.32
C PHE A 263 -9.90 9.49 -11.84
N ASP A 264 -10.03 10.71 -12.37
CA ASP A 264 -9.55 11.03 -13.71
C ASP A 264 -8.17 11.68 -13.59
N ILE A 265 -7.14 10.96 -14.02
CA ILE A 265 -5.75 11.39 -13.96
C ILE A 265 -5.32 11.84 -15.36
N ARG A 266 -4.84 13.08 -15.49
CA ARG A 266 -4.49 13.66 -16.79
C ARG A 266 -3.01 14.04 -16.89
N LEU A 267 -2.44 13.78 -18.07
CA LEU A 267 -1.12 14.26 -18.46
C LEU A 267 -1.12 14.69 -19.93
N VAL A 268 -0.52 15.84 -20.21
CA VAL A 268 -0.19 16.24 -21.57
C VAL A 268 1.20 15.72 -21.90
N ARG A 269 1.32 14.90 -22.94
CA ARG A 269 2.58 14.28 -23.34
C ARG A 269 2.67 14.17 -24.86
N ALA A 270 3.91 14.16 -25.37
CA ALA A 270 4.15 13.81 -26.76
C ALA A 270 3.79 12.34 -27.00
N GLN A 271 3.27 12.05 -28.20
CA GLN A 271 3.07 10.69 -28.66
C GLN A 271 4.45 10.03 -28.83
N SER A 272 4.76 9.11 -27.92
CA SER A 272 5.97 8.29 -28.01
C SER A 272 5.76 7.26 -29.11
N TYR A 273 6.27 7.55 -30.31
CA TYR A 273 6.47 6.56 -31.35
C TYR A 273 7.67 5.70 -30.94
N SER A 274 7.41 4.51 -30.41
CA SER A 274 8.41 3.44 -30.32
C SER A 274 8.33 2.59 -31.56
#